data_AF-A0A923X0R0-F1
#
_entry.id   AF-A0A923X0R0-F1
#
_cell.length_a   1.000
_cell.length_b   1.000
_cell.length_c   1.000
_cell.angle_alpha   90.00
_cell.angle_beta   90.00
_cell.angle_gamma   90.00
#
_symmetry.space_group_name_H-M   'P 1'
#
loop_
_entity.id
_entity.type
_entity.pdbx_description
1 polymer ?
#
loop_
_entity_poly.entity_id
_entity_poly.type
_entity_poly.pdbx_seq_one_letter_code
_entity_poly.pdbx_strand_id
1 'polypeptide(L)'
;MKKYTNEQILKLEENAKKNKKNLTHITDKSNLSAQDIVKLGLCKHFVQFSISKKMKSKDIAELVGEPPSRMSEIINYKISKFTVDQLLKFLSALAEHDAQIKEYLIFFGKAAELPALSVAATKRLTRDLKEAALQL
;
A
#
# COMPACT_ATOMS: atom_id res chain seq x y z
N MET A 1 -3.06 -26.99 9.64
CA MET A 1 -3.93 -25.79 9.70
C MET A 1 -5.05 -26.06 10.69
N LYS A 2 -5.20 -25.27 11.76
CA LYS A 2 -6.38 -25.37 12.63
C LYS A 2 -7.60 -24.91 11.83
N LYS A 3 -8.60 -25.78 11.66
CA LYS A 3 -9.89 -25.43 11.06
C LYS A 3 -10.75 -24.79 12.16
N TYR A 4 -11.14 -23.54 11.95
CA TYR A 4 -12.07 -22.85 12.84
C TYR A 4 -13.50 -23.34 12.56
N THR A 5 -14.30 -23.50 13.62
CA THR A 5 -15.73 -23.79 13.47
C THR A 5 -16.49 -22.55 13.03
N ASN A 6 -17.67 -22.71 12.44
CA ASN A 6 -18.48 -21.60 11.95
C ASN A 6 -18.79 -20.56 13.05
N GLU A 7 -19.01 -21.01 14.29
CA GLU A 7 -19.22 -20.12 15.44
C GLU A 7 -17.98 -19.30 15.80
N GLN A 8 -16.79 -19.90 15.66
CA GLN A 8 -15.53 -19.18 15.89
C GLN A 8 -15.30 -18.13 14.80
N ILE A 9 -15.66 -18.43 13.55
CA ILE A 9 -15.58 -17.48 12.43
C ILE A 9 -16.52 -16.30 12.67
N LEU A 10 -17.78 -16.55 13.07
CA LEU A 10 -18.76 -15.50 13.36
C LEU A 10 -18.32 -14.59 14.52
N LYS A 11 -17.76 -15.17 15.59
CA LYS A 11 -17.20 -14.39 16.71
C LYS A 11 -16.00 -13.53 16.27
N LEU A 12 -15.16 -14.04 15.38
CA LEU A 12 -14.03 -13.28 14.84
C LEU A 12 -14.51 -12.10 13.98
N GLU A 13 -15.52 -12.30 13.13
CA GLU A 13 -16.13 -11.22 12.35
C GLU A 13 -16.78 -10.15 13.23
N GLU A 14 -17.50 -10.56 14.27
CA GLU A 14 -18.16 -9.64 15.20
C GLU A 14 -17.14 -8.81 15.98
N ASN A 15 -16.07 -9.46 16.46
CA ASN A 15 -14.96 -8.79 17.15
C ASN A 15 -14.18 -7.86 16.22
N ALA A 16 -14.01 -8.22 14.94
CA ALA A 16 -13.40 -7.35 13.94
C ALA A 16 -14.27 -6.12 13.65
N LYS A 17 -15.60 -6.29 13.58
CA LYS A 17 -16.56 -5.17 13.41
C LYS A 17 -16.55 -4.23 14.62
N LYS A 18 -16.48 -4.77 15.85
CA LYS A 18 -16.38 -3.97 17.09
C LYS A 18 -15.06 -3.22 17.19
N ASN A 19 -13.95 -3.86 16.81
CA ASN A 19 -12.62 -3.24 16.80
C ASN A 19 -12.37 -2.35 15.57
N LYS A 20 -13.32 -2.23 14.63
CA LYS A 20 -13.20 -1.39 13.44
C LYS A 20 -12.91 0.08 13.75
N LYS A 21 -13.37 0.57 14.91
CA LYS A 21 -13.07 1.92 15.43
C LYS A 21 -11.64 2.09 15.96
N ASN A 22 -11.00 0.97 16.34
CA ASN A 22 -9.63 0.90 16.86
C ASN A 22 -8.62 0.39 15.81
N LEU A 23 -9.09 0.04 14.60
CA LEU A 23 -8.23 -0.23 13.46
C LEU A 23 -7.65 1.10 12.99
N THR A 24 -6.40 1.35 13.36
CA THR A 24 -5.49 2.39 12.84
C THR A 24 -6.12 3.41 11.89
N HIS A 25 -6.62 4.51 12.46
CA HIS A 25 -6.70 5.87 11.94
C HIS A 25 -7.21 6.16 10.50
N ILE A 26 -7.78 5.21 9.76
CA ILE A 26 -8.40 5.51 8.46
C ILE A 26 -9.91 5.57 8.66
N THR A 27 -10.38 6.69 9.19
CA THR A 27 -11.76 6.85 9.65
C THR A 27 -12.78 6.92 8.51
N ASP A 28 -12.40 7.33 7.30
CA ASP A 28 -13.23 7.18 6.10
C ASP A 28 -12.37 7.39 4.85
N LYS A 29 -12.22 6.38 4.00
CA LYS A 29 -11.38 6.50 2.79
C LYS A 29 -11.93 7.55 1.81
N SER A 30 -13.21 7.89 1.90
CA SER A 30 -13.89 8.83 1.01
C SER A 30 -13.49 10.30 1.23
N ASN A 31 -12.94 10.64 2.41
CA ASN A 31 -12.56 12.01 2.77
C ASN A 31 -11.05 12.23 2.87
N LEU A 32 -10.24 11.30 2.36
CA LEU A 32 -8.79 11.43 2.42
C LEU A 32 -8.28 12.39 1.34
N SER A 33 -7.29 13.20 1.70
CA SER A 33 -6.56 14.00 0.72
C SER A 33 -5.85 13.08 -0.29
N ALA A 34 -5.62 13.57 -1.51
CA ALA A 34 -4.85 12.84 -2.52
C ALA A 34 -3.47 12.42 -1.98
N GLN A 35 -2.85 13.27 -1.16
CA GLN A 35 -1.57 12.99 -0.53
C GLN A 35 -1.66 11.82 0.46
N ASP A 36 -2.70 11.78 1.30
CA ASP A 36 -2.89 10.70 2.27
C ASP A 36 -3.24 9.38 1.59
N ILE A 37 -3.99 9.41 0.48
CA ILE A 37 -4.24 8.24 -0.36
C ILE A 37 -2.93 7.66 -0.87
N VAL A 38 -2.01 8.50 -1.37
CA VAL A 38 -0.68 8.07 -1.81
C VAL A 38 0.10 7.48 -0.64
N LYS A 39 0.19 8.17 0.50
CA LYS A 39 0.92 7.66 1.68
C LYS A 39 0.39 6.30 2.14
N LEU A 40 -0.93 6.12 2.17
CA LEU A 40 -1.54 4.82 2.48
C LEU A 40 -1.16 3.74 1.47
N GLY A 41 -1.18 4.08 0.18
CA GLY A 41 -0.70 3.19 -0.88
C GLY A 41 0.74 2.75 -0.65
N LEU A 42 1.63 3.69 -0.35
CA LEU A 42 3.03 3.40 -0.05
C LEU A 42 3.20 2.53 1.19
N CYS A 43 2.54 2.87 2.31
CA CYS A 43 2.55 2.06 3.54
C CYS A 43 2.10 0.60 3.28
N LYS A 44 1.12 0.40 2.40
CA LYS A 44 0.62 -0.94 2.06
C LYS A 44 1.72 -1.82 1.47
N HIS A 45 2.63 -1.28 0.66
CA HIS A 45 3.73 -2.05 0.09
C HIS A 45 4.70 -2.56 1.15
N PHE A 46 4.96 -1.79 2.22
CA PHE A 46 5.75 -2.27 3.37
C PHE A 46 5.07 -3.45 4.08
N VAL A 47 3.75 -3.37 4.28
CA VAL A 47 2.98 -4.44 4.93
C VAL A 47 2.97 -5.70 4.07
N GLN A 48 2.79 -5.56 2.75
CA GLN A 48 2.85 -6.69 1.82
C GLN A 48 4.24 -7.35 1.79
N PHE A 49 5.30 -6.56 1.81
CA PHE A 49 6.67 -7.06 1.92
C PHE A 49 6.90 -7.81 3.24
N SER A 50 6.48 -7.23 4.36
CA SER A 50 6.53 -7.87 5.68
C SER A 50 5.86 -9.24 5.69
N ILE A 51 4.65 -9.33 5.14
CA ILE A 51 3.88 -10.58 5.09
C ILE A 51 4.52 -11.60 4.15
N SER A 52 4.88 -11.19 2.93
CA SER A 52 5.43 -12.09 1.91
C SER A 52 6.78 -12.68 2.31
N LYS A 53 7.65 -11.87 2.92
CA LYS A 53 8.97 -12.30 3.41
C LYS A 53 8.96 -12.83 4.84
N LYS A 54 7.81 -12.79 5.53
CA LYS A 54 7.65 -13.14 6.96
C LYS A 54 8.61 -12.36 7.87
N MET A 55 8.89 -11.11 7.52
CA MET A 55 9.79 -10.21 8.26
C MET A 55 9.02 -9.34 9.24
N LYS A 56 9.56 -9.15 10.44
CA LYS A 56 9.01 -8.21 11.42
C LYS A 56 9.55 -6.80 11.17
N SER A 57 8.97 -5.79 11.84
CA SER A 57 9.39 -4.40 11.69
C SER A 57 10.89 -4.17 11.91
N LYS A 58 11.51 -4.93 12.84
CA LYS A 58 12.95 -4.85 13.09
C LYS A 58 13.80 -5.31 11.90
N ASP A 59 13.39 -6.39 11.23
CA ASP A 59 14.16 -6.98 10.13
C ASP A 59 14.08 -6.07 8.90
N ILE A 60 12.90 -5.47 8.67
CA ILE A 60 12.70 -4.45 7.62
C ILE A 60 13.51 -3.18 7.94
N ALA A 61 13.59 -2.80 9.21
CA ALA A 61 14.32 -1.61 9.64
C ALA A 61 15.83 -1.76 9.40
N GLU A 62 16.37 -2.95 9.63
CA GLU A 62 17.76 -3.29 9.29
C GLU A 62 18.03 -3.17 7.79
N LEU A 63 17.13 -3.67 6.93
CA LEU A 63 17.26 -3.53 5.47
C LEU A 63 17.25 -2.07 4.99
N VAL A 64 16.41 -1.24 5.62
CA VAL A 64 16.25 0.17 5.23
C VAL A 64 17.30 1.08 5.90
N GLY A 65 18.01 0.60 6.92
CA GLY A 65 18.97 1.39 7.71
C GLY A 65 18.30 2.42 8.62
N GLU A 66 17.11 2.15 9.13
CA GLU A 66 16.33 3.05 9.98
C GLU A 66 15.98 2.39 11.33
N PRO A 67 15.54 3.17 12.35
CA PRO A 67 15.13 2.58 13.63
C PRO A 67 13.90 1.68 13.51
N PRO A 68 13.82 0.55 14.24
CA PRO A 68 12.64 -0.33 14.25
C PRO A 68 11.32 0.37 14.61
N SER A 69 11.39 1.42 15.43
CA SER A 69 10.24 2.27 15.74
C SER A 69 9.65 2.91 14.49
N ARG A 70 10.50 3.42 13.59
CA ARG A 70 10.10 4.06 12.32
C ARG A 70 9.34 3.07 11.43
N MET A 71 9.85 1.86 11.27
CA MET A 71 9.18 0.82 10.48
C MET A 71 7.88 0.34 11.11
N SER A 72 7.83 0.25 12.45
CA SER A 72 6.58 -0.05 13.16
C SER A 72 5.51 1.00 12.88
N GLU A 73 5.87 2.29 12.87
CA GLU A 73 4.92 3.36 12.55
C GLU A 73 4.40 3.28 11.11
N ILE A 74 5.25 2.92 10.15
CA ILE A 74 4.87 2.73 8.73
C ILE A 74 3.93 1.53 8.56
N ILE A 75 4.28 0.38 9.15
CA ILE A 75 3.48 -0.86 9.07
C ILE A 75 2.10 -0.68 9.74
N ASN A 76 2.03 0.17 10.76
CA ASN A 76 0.78 0.54 11.43
C ASN A 76 0.08 1.76 10.79
N TYR A 77 0.45 2.16 9.57
CA TYR A 77 -0.19 3.23 8.80
C TYR A 77 -0.27 4.59 9.53
N LYS A 78 0.75 4.97 10.31
CA LYS A 78 0.83 6.30 10.94
C LYS A 78 1.26 7.37 9.92
N ILE A 79 0.51 7.51 8.83
CA ILE A 79 0.83 8.33 7.65
C ILE A 79 1.04 9.82 7.95
N SER A 80 0.46 10.34 9.04
CA SER A 80 0.63 11.74 9.47
C SER A 80 2.07 12.07 9.85
N LYS A 81 2.88 11.07 10.21
CA LYS A 81 4.29 11.22 10.60
C LYS A 81 5.27 11.25 9.43
N PHE A 82 4.80 10.96 8.22
CA PHE A 82 5.65 10.76 7.06
C PHE A 82 5.23 11.64 5.89
N THR A 83 6.21 12.13 5.14
CA THR A 83 6.01 12.69 3.81
C THR A 83 5.98 11.57 2.77
N VAL A 84 5.44 11.86 1.59
CA VAL A 84 5.47 10.92 0.45
C VAL A 84 6.90 10.58 0.07
N ASP A 85 7.78 11.60 0.02
CA ASP A 85 9.20 11.45 -0.30
C ASP A 85 9.93 10.51 0.67
N GLN A 86 9.70 10.65 1.99
CA GLN A 86 10.28 9.74 2.98
C GLN A 86 9.86 8.29 2.75
N LEU A 87 8.58 8.05 2.46
CA LEU A 87 8.07 6.70 2.20
C LEU A 87 8.65 6.11 0.91
N LEU A 88 8.78 6.92 -0.15
CA LEU A 88 9.40 6.51 -1.40
C LEU A 88 10.88 6.18 -1.22
N LYS A 89 11.63 6.99 -0.47
CA LYS A 89 13.03 6.71 -0.11
C LYS A 89 13.17 5.35 0.56
N PHE A 90 12.34 5.07 1.56
CA PHE A 90 12.38 3.81 2.29
C PHE A 90 11.95 2.61 1.42
N LEU A 91 10.94 2.77 0.56
CA LEU A 91 10.56 1.72 -0.41
C LEU A 91 11.67 1.46 -1.43
N SER A 92 12.40 2.49 -1.84
CA SER A 92 13.50 2.35 -2.80
C SER A 92 14.61 1.47 -2.24
N ALA A 93 14.93 1.60 -0.94
CA ALA A 93 15.85 0.68 -0.28
C ALA A 93 15.33 -0.77 -0.27
N LEU A 94 14.02 -0.98 -0.04
CA LEU A 94 13.43 -2.31 -0.08
C LEU A 94 13.35 -2.91 -1.49
N ALA A 95 13.31 -2.09 -2.53
CA ALA A 95 13.24 -2.53 -3.93
C ALA A 95 14.46 -3.35 -4.36
N GLU A 96 15.60 -3.21 -3.67
CA GLU A 96 16.79 -4.05 -3.89
C GLU A 96 16.56 -5.50 -3.47
N HIS A 97 15.62 -5.73 -2.55
CA HIS A 97 15.30 -7.04 -1.99
C HIS A 97 13.97 -7.62 -2.51
N ASP A 98 13.24 -6.85 -3.32
CA ASP A 98 11.93 -7.25 -3.84
C ASP A 98 11.60 -6.68 -5.22
N ALA A 99 11.47 -7.57 -6.20
CA ALA A 99 11.14 -7.20 -7.57
C ALA A 99 9.75 -6.54 -7.70
N GLN A 100 8.77 -6.92 -6.86
CA GLN A 100 7.43 -6.35 -6.93
C GLN A 100 7.42 -4.89 -6.48
N ILE A 101 8.17 -4.56 -5.43
CA ILE A 101 8.37 -3.15 -5.01
C ILE A 101 9.08 -2.38 -6.10
N LYS A 102 10.12 -2.96 -6.71
CA LYS A 102 10.87 -2.31 -7.80
C LYS A 102 9.98 -1.97 -9.00
N GLU A 103 9.16 -2.92 -9.45
CA GLU A 103 8.20 -2.70 -10.53
C GLU A 103 7.18 -1.63 -10.18
N TYR A 104 6.66 -1.64 -8.94
CA TYR A 104 5.76 -0.61 -8.46
C TYR A 104 6.38 0.79 -8.50
N LEU A 105 7.64 0.94 -8.04
CA LEU A 105 8.31 2.24 -8.04
C LEU A 105 8.59 2.75 -9.47
N ILE A 106 8.97 1.87 -10.39
CA ILE A 106 9.13 2.21 -11.81
C ILE A 106 7.79 2.68 -12.39
N PHE A 107 6.69 1.97 -12.10
CA PHE A 107 5.36 2.37 -12.53
C PHE A 107 4.94 3.70 -11.89
N PHE A 108 5.18 3.89 -10.61
CA PHE A 108 4.86 5.12 -9.87
C PHE A 108 5.60 6.33 -10.46
N GLY A 109 6.90 6.20 -10.72
CA GLY A 109 7.70 7.26 -11.36
C GLY A 109 7.16 7.61 -12.75
N LYS A 110 6.92 6.61 -13.60
CA LYS A 110 6.29 6.82 -14.92
C LYS A 110 4.94 7.52 -14.80
N ALA A 111 4.08 7.09 -13.89
CA ALA A 111 2.77 7.67 -13.68
C ALA A 111 2.82 9.11 -13.14
N ALA A 112 3.83 9.45 -12.34
CA ALA A 112 4.04 10.80 -11.82
C ALA A 112 4.57 11.77 -12.89
N GLU A 113 5.32 11.27 -13.87
CA GLU A 113 5.80 12.03 -15.02
C GLU A 113 4.75 12.20 -16.12
N LEU A 114 3.70 11.37 -16.14
CA LEU A 114 2.59 11.55 -17.07
C LEU A 114 1.88 12.86 -16.74
N PRO A 115 1.65 13.75 -17.73
CA PRO A 115 0.77 14.90 -17.52
C PRO A 115 -0.56 14.35 -17.04
N ALA A 116 -1.14 14.92 -15.97
CA ALA A 116 -2.39 14.47 -15.38
C ALA A 116 -3.43 14.33 -16.49
N LEU A 117 -3.61 13.11 -17.01
CA LEU A 117 -4.48 12.86 -18.13
C LEU A 117 -5.85 13.23 -17.63
N SER A 118 -6.42 14.28 -18.23
CA SER A 118 -7.79 14.67 -17.94
C SER A 118 -8.66 13.42 -18.05
N VAL A 119 -9.75 13.35 -17.28
CA VAL A 119 -10.67 12.20 -17.32
C VAL A 119 -11.08 11.85 -18.76
N ALA A 120 -11.09 12.84 -19.66
CA ALA A 120 -11.30 12.67 -21.09
C ALA A 120 -10.16 11.90 -21.80
N ALA A 121 -8.90 12.20 -21.49
CA ALA A 121 -7.75 11.51 -22.07
C ALA A 121 -7.61 10.08 -21.52
N THR A 122 -7.92 9.84 -20.25
CA THR A 122 -7.97 8.48 -19.67
C THR A 122 -9.11 7.66 -20.26
N LYS A 123 -10.29 8.25 -20.48
CA LYS A 123 -11.40 7.58 -21.20
C LYS A 123 -11.04 7.26 -22.64
N ARG A 124 -10.32 8.13 -23.35
CA ARG A 124 -9.80 7.85 -24.69
C ARG A 124 -8.84 6.69 -24.67
N LEU A 125 -7.84 6.71 -23.78
CA LEU A 125 -6.86 5.62 -23.68
C LEU A 125 -7.53 4.26 -23.41
N THR A 126 -8.51 4.21 -22.50
CA THR A 126 -9.26 2.98 -22.19
C THR A 126 -10.13 2.51 -23.37
N ARG A 127 -10.69 3.44 -24.15
CA ARG A 127 -11.44 3.11 -25.37
C ARG A 127 -10.50 2.56 -26.44
N ASP A 128 -9.39 3.23 -26.69
CA ASP A 128 -8.44 2.89 -27.74
C ASP A 128 -7.77 1.53 -27.45
N LEU A 129 -7.49 1.22 -26.16
CA LEU A 129 -7.04 -0.11 -25.73
C LEU A 129 -8.10 -1.21 -25.94
N LYS A 130 -9.39 -0.89 -25.76
CA LYS A 130 -10.51 -1.82 -26.01
C LYS A 130 -10.69 -2.10 -27.50
N GLU A 131 -10.55 -1.07 -28.33
CA GLU A 131 -10.66 -1.19 -29.79
C GLU A 131 -9.48 -1.99 -30.36
N ALA A 132 -8.27 -1.79 -29.85
CA ALA A 132 -7.10 -2.59 -30.24
C ALA A 132 -7.23 -4.06 -29.83
N ALA A 133 -7.85 -4.35 -28.69
CA ALA A 133 -8.11 -5.72 -28.23
C ALA A 133 -9.23 -6.44 -29.01
N LEU A 134 -10.05 -5.71 -29.78
CA LEU A 134 -11.09 -6.25 -30.66
C LEU A 134 -10.60 -6.51 -32.09
N GLN A 135 -9.36 -6.11 -32.41
CA GLN A 135 -8.72 -6.32 -33.71
C GLN A 135 -7.73 -7.51 -33.71
N LEU A 136 -7.70 -8.29 -32.62
CA LEU A 136 -7.03 -9.59 -32.48
C LEU A 136 -8.08 -10.70 -32.37
#